data_AF-L8MA87-F1
#
_entry.id   AF-L8MA87-F1
#
_cell.length_a   1.000
_cell.length_b   1.000
_cell.length_c   1.000
_cell.angle_alpha   90.00
_cell.angle_beta   90.00
_cell.angle_gamma   90.00
#
_symmetry.space_group_name_H-M   'P 1'
#
loop_
_entity.id
_entity.type
_entity.pdbx_description
1 polymer ?
#
loop_
_entity_poly.entity_id
_entity_poly.type
_entity_poly.pdbx_seq_one_letter_code
_entity_poly.pdbx_strand_id
1 'polypeptide(L)'
;MTSPIVSLEVITGNSSTIEAPVGFLKVPVDLNEEAGGKYIYLCYKRENDSTYISQLMLGDENLTPPSGYEKIDVDLNAGAGGDYIYLFYKKSSSEIPVYDIVIQSTGGSSQEIPQYDGITYRKLNIDINEGAGGDHIHAYYLNEKPSPPVPNWTTGIPSELLNNPEIEYEISRIQLGKRTMLVRLQKLQIVEQRTIGAGIEFDYTQTKITGTTETETKTFSTEVGISAGFSFSKFNSEINIKLGYSTTSSYETMEQFITEEKLYFDPVGYDRTYAFCDVVDILRIVSIPQGHVLNELKSPTSISGIFLTNEHGEWGETQNQLGSVLQT
;
A
#
# COMPACT_ATOMS: atom_id res chain seq x y z
N MET A 1 -6.31 -3.99 -1.56
CA MET A 1 -6.41 -2.57 -1.95
C MET A 1 -6.24 -1.74 -0.71
N THR A 2 -5.61 -0.56 -0.79
CA THR A 2 -5.52 0.37 0.32
C THR A 2 -6.90 0.70 0.88
N SER A 3 -7.15 0.24 2.10
CA SER A 3 -8.40 0.49 2.80
C SER A 3 -8.54 1.97 3.18
N PRO A 4 -9.77 2.50 3.27
CA PRO A 4 -10.04 3.83 3.80
C PRO A 4 -9.47 4.03 5.21
N ILE A 5 -9.15 5.28 5.55
CA ILE A 5 -8.89 5.67 6.93
C ILE A 5 -10.21 5.75 7.68
N VAL A 6 -10.31 5.05 8.80
CA VAL A 6 -11.54 4.94 9.63
C VAL A 6 -11.41 5.64 10.98
N SER A 7 -10.18 5.88 11.43
CA SER A 7 -9.90 6.55 12.70
C SER A 7 -8.62 7.38 12.64
N LEU A 8 -8.59 8.44 13.44
CA LEU A 8 -7.47 9.33 13.62
C LEU A 8 -7.22 9.51 15.12
N GLU A 9 -5.95 9.54 15.49
CA GLU A 9 -5.51 9.88 16.84
C GLU A 9 -4.28 10.77 16.77
N VAL A 10 -4.08 11.60 17.78
CA VAL A 10 -2.85 12.40 17.93
C VAL A 10 -2.20 11.96 19.22
N ILE A 11 -0.95 11.51 19.12
CA ILE A 11 -0.13 11.16 20.28
C ILE A 11 0.78 12.33 20.62
N THR A 12 0.97 12.58 21.91
CA THR A 12 1.80 13.67 22.43
C THR A 12 2.64 13.21 23.62
N GLY A 13 3.85 13.74 23.76
CA GLY A 13 4.71 13.42 24.89
C GLY A 13 6.06 14.15 24.86
N ASN A 14 7.02 13.65 25.63
CA ASN A 14 8.32 14.30 25.85
C ASN A 14 9.50 13.60 25.15
N SER A 15 9.23 12.62 24.26
CA SER A 15 10.24 11.87 23.52
C SER A 15 9.75 11.57 22.11
N SER A 16 10.63 11.50 21.11
CA SER A 16 10.26 11.09 19.74
C SER A 16 9.88 9.60 19.64
N THR A 17 10.16 8.82 20.69
CA THR A 17 9.92 7.38 20.78
C THR A 17 8.52 7.04 21.31
N ILE A 18 7.56 7.97 21.23
CA ILE A 18 6.18 7.67 21.62
C ILE A 18 5.59 6.71 20.60
N GLU A 19 4.99 5.66 21.11
CA GLU A 19 4.38 4.62 20.31
C GLU A 19 2.95 4.98 19.89
N ALA A 20 2.57 4.57 18.68
CA ALA A 20 1.18 4.62 18.27
C ALA A 20 0.33 3.65 19.09
N PRO A 21 -0.96 3.95 19.26
CA PRO A 21 -1.92 2.98 19.76
C PRO A 21 -1.91 1.70 18.91
N VAL A 22 -2.25 0.57 19.54
CA VAL A 22 -2.31 -0.72 18.84
C VAL A 22 -3.29 -0.63 17.65
N GLY A 23 -2.81 -1.03 16.47
CA GLY A 23 -3.59 -1.01 15.22
C GLY A 23 -3.59 0.33 14.49
N PHE A 24 -2.89 1.36 14.99
CA PHE A 24 -2.69 2.62 14.30
C PHE A 24 -1.32 2.71 13.64
N LEU A 25 -1.29 3.39 12.51
CA LEU A 25 -0.08 3.80 11.79
C LEU A 25 0.32 5.21 12.23
N LYS A 26 1.56 5.37 12.68
CA LYS A 26 2.18 6.68 13.00
C LYS A 26 2.76 7.32 11.74
N VAL A 27 2.40 8.57 11.45
CA VAL A 27 3.15 9.36 10.48
C VAL A 27 4.47 9.81 11.16
N PRO A 28 5.64 9.42 10.64
CA PRO A 28 6.93 9.63 11.33
C PRO A 28 7.51 11.02 11.06
N VAL A 29 6.71 12.06 11.32
CA VAL A 29 7.09 13.47 11.25
C VAL A 29 6.54 14.15 12.48
N ASP A 30 7.40 14.80 13.25
CA ASP A 30 6.97 15.57 14.42
C ASP A 30 6.21 16.81 13.94
N LEU A 31 5.03 17.06 14.50
CA LEU A 31 4.21 18.22 14.13
C LEU A 31 4.78 19.53 14.69
N ASN A 32 5.71 19.44 15.65
CA ASN A 32 6.49 20.57 16.20
C ASN A 32 7.95 20.57 15.73
N GLU A 33 8.27 19.92 14.61
CA GLU A 33 9.65 19.78 14.16
C GLU A 33 10.38 21.14 14.11
N GLU A 34 11.60 21.17 14.66
CA GLU A 34 12.47 22.37 14.81
C GLU A 34 11.87 23.53 15.64
N ALA A 35 10.62 23.47 16.11
CA ALA A 35 10.07 24.47 17.02
C ALA A 35 10.32 24.14 18.50
N GLY A 36 10.56 22.86 18.81
CA GLY A 36 10.70 22.37 20.17
C GLY A 36 9.34 22.08 20.82
N GLY A 37 9.27 22.05 22.15
CA GLY A 37 8.03 21.71 22.85
C GLY A 37 7.76 20.21 22.96
N LYS A 38 6.50 19.79 22.79
CA LYS A 38 6.12 18.37 22.83
C LYS A 38 6.41 17.70 21.50
N TYR A 39 6.77 16.42 21.55
CA TYR A 39 6.74 15.57 20.38
C TYR A 39 5.29 15.18 20.09
N ILE A 40 4.81 15.49 18.89
CA ILE A 40 3.41 15.30 18.50
C ILE A 40 3.37 14.58 17.17
N TYR A 41 2.59 13.50 17.07
CA TYR A 41 2.46 12.73 15.84
C TYR A 41 0.99 12.42 15.52
N LEU A 42 0.65 12.54 14.24
CA LEU A 42 -0.61 12.05 13.71
C LEU A 42 -0.55 10.53 13.54
N CYS A 43 -1.56 9.85 14.04
CA CYS A 43 -1.77 8.43 13.89
C CYS A 43 -3.10 8.18 13.17
N TYR A 44 -3.17 7.15 12.34
CA TYR A 44 -4.41 6.78 11.66
C TYR A 44 -4.59 5.26 11.56
N LYS A 45 -5.83 4.81 11.46
CA LYS A 45 -6.19 3.40 11.29
C LYS A 45 -6.91 3.20 9.96
N ARG A 46 -6.56 2.14 9.22
CA ARG A 46 -7.22 1.77 7.97
C ARG A 46 -7.94 0.44 8.09
N GLU A 47 -9.21 0.41 7.69
CA GLU A 47 -10.03 -0.79 7.70
C GLU A 47 -11.07 -0.75 6.58
N ASN A 48 -11.54 -1.92 6.15
CA ASN A 48 -12.70 -2.02 5.27
C ASN A 48 -13.97 -1.93 6.14
N ASP A 49 -14.35 -0.71 6.51
CA ASP A 49 -15.56 -0.42 7.27
C ASP A 49 -16.59 0.31 6.38
N SER A 50 -17.86 0.16 6.76
CA SER A 50 -19.01 0.92 6.27
C SER A 50 -18.92 2.43 6.53
N THR A 51 -18.18 2.85 7.57
CA THR A 51 -17.98 4.25 7.93
C THR A 51 -16.50 4.60 7.94
N TYR A 52 -16.15 5.73 7.34
CA TYR A 52 -14.76 6.17 7.14
C TYR A 52 -14.63 7.67 7.31
N ILE A 53 -13.40 8.15 7.47
CA ILE A 53 -13.07 9.57 7.43
C ILE A 53 -13.24 10.05 5.98
N SER A 54 -14.09 11.04 5.76
CA SER A 54 -14.34 11.62 4.42
C SER A 54 -13.76 13.02 4.25
N GLN A 55 -13.57 13.75 5.35
CA GLN A 55 -13.08 15.13 5.31
C GLN A 55 -12.14 15.43 6.48
N LEU A 56 -11.22 16.35 6.25
CA LEU A 56 -10.22 16.84 7.20
C LEU A 56 -10.17 18.36 7.13
N MET A 57 -9.94 18.99 8.29
CA MET A 57 -9.79 20.43 8.42
C MET A 57 -8.87 20.74 9.60
N LEU A 58 -8.05 21.78 9.45
CA LEU A 58 -7.31 22.37 10.57
C LEU A 58 -8.00 23.67 10.97
N GLY A 59 -7.94 24.00 12.26
CA GLY A 59 -8.52 25.23 12.80
C GLY A 59 -7.98 25.59 14.16
N ASP A 60 -8.27 26.80 14.60
CA ASP A 60 -7.95 27.24 15.96
C ASP A 60 -8.84 26.57 17.02
N GLU A 61 -8.52 26.80 18.30
CA GLU A 61 -9.25 26.24 19.44
C GLU A 61 -10.75 26.56 19.46
N ASN A 62 -11.10 27.77 19.00
CA ASN A 62 -12.43 28.36 19.09
C ASN A 62 -13.23 28.19 17.79
N LEU A 63 -12.65 27.56 16.77
CA LEU A 63 -13.32 27.29 15.51
C LEU A 63 -14.60 26.50 15.79
N THR A 64 -15.73 27.03 15.32
CA THR A 64 -16.98 26.26 15.24
C THR A 64 -16.99 25.53 13.90
N PRO A 65 -16.74 24.20 13.86
CA PRO A 65 -16.65 23.51 12.60
C PRO A 65 -18.05 23.31 11.99
N PRO A 66 -18.14 23.03 10.67
CA PRO A 66 -19.40 22.63 10.06
C PRO A 66 -20.02 21.40 10.76
N SER A 67 -21.34 21.24 10.63
CA SER A 67 -22.04 20.09 11.23
C SER A 67 -21.44 18.74 10.80
N GLY A 68 -21.30 17.84 11.77
CA GLY A 68 -20.77 16.49 11.57
C GLY A 68 -19.25 16.36 11.69
N TYR A 69 -18.53 17.45 11.91
CA TYR A 69 -17.11 17.40 12.24
C TYR A 69 -16.89 17.13 13.73
N GLU A 70 -15.88 16.33 14.02
CA GLU A 70 -15.36 16.03 15.35
C GLU A 70 -13.97 16.67 15.50
N LYS A 71 -13.68 17.21 16.69
CA LYS A 71 -12.38 17.79 17.05
C LYS A 71 -11.53 16.73 17.74
N ILE A 72 -10.27 16.58 17.33
CA ILE A 72 -9.27 15.92 18.16
C ILE A 72 -8.76 16.96 19.15
N ASP A 73 -9.05 16.79 20.44
CA ASP A 73 -8.77 17.77 21.49
C ASP A 73 -7.30 17.73 21.97
N VAL A 74 -6.40 17.92 21.00
CA VAL A 74 -4.95 18.04 21.22
C VAL A 74 -4.46 19.23 20.40
N ASP A 75 -3.85 20.19 21.08
CA ASP A 75 -3.13 21.29 20.42
C ASP A 75 -1.91 20.70 19.68
N LEU A 76 -1.91 20.82 18.36
CA LEU A 76 -0.86 20.31 17.49
C LEU A 76 0.45 21.11 17.61
N ASN A 77 0.41 22.25 18.29
CA ASN A 77 1.55 23.14 18.55
C ASN A 77 1.98 23.12 20.03
N ALA A 78 1.53 22.11 20.79
CA ALA A 78 1.60 22.14 22.25
C ALA A 78 3.05 22.26 22.77
N GLY A 79 3.28 23.31 23.56
CA GLY A 79 4.56 23.56 24.23
C GLY A 79 5.64 24.18 23.35
N ALA A 80 5.39 24.39 22.05
CA ALA A 80 6.29 25.09 21.14
C ALA A 80 6.06 26.61 21.16
N GLY A 81 4.89 27.06 21.64
CA GLY A 81 4.61 28.48 21.92
C GLY A 81 4.06 29.27 20.72
N GLY A 82 3.62 28.58 19.67
CA GLY A 82 2.90 29.19 18.54
C GLY A 82 1.38 29.19 18.71
N ASP A 83 0.67 29.27 17.58
CA ASP A 83 -0.78 29.31 17.53
C ASP A 83 -1.39 27.96 17.94
N TYR A 84 -2.53 28.02 18.66
CA TYR A 84 -3.30 26.84 18.99
C TYR A 84 -3.97 26.26 17.74
N ILE A 85 -3.55 25.07 17.32
CA ILE A 85 -4.02 24.45 16.08
C ILE A 85 -4.56 23.05 16.39
N TYR A 86 -5.74 22.73 15.86
CA TYR A 86 -6.43 21.46 16.09
C TYR A 86 -6.86 20.82 14.78
N LEU A 87 -6.86 19.48 14.77
CA LEU A 87 -7.38 18.67 13.67
C LEU A 87 -8.87 18.36 13.90
N PHE A 88 -9.66 18.62 12.87
CA PHE A 88 -11.06 18.24 12.78
C PHE A 88 -11.25 17.24 11.64
N TYR A 89 -12.15 16.28 11.84
CA TYR A 89 -12.49 15.30 10.80
C TYR A 89 -13.99 15.06 10.74
N LYS A 90 -14.46 14.57 9.60
CA LYS A 90 -15.84 14.11 9.42
C LYS A 90 -15.86 12.64 9.03
N LYS A 91 -16.73 11.86 9.69
CA LYS A 91 -17.04 10.49 9.29
C LYS A 91 -18.26 10.44 8.37
N SER A 92 -18.25 9.53 7.41
CA SER A 92 -19.35 9.30 6.48
C SER A 92 -19.38 7.86 5.99
N SER A 93 -20.55 7.42 5.54
CA SER A 93 -20.76 6.15 4.83
C SER A 93 -21.17 6.35 3.36
N SER A 94 -21.28 7.60 2.90
CA SER A 94 -21.80 7.96 1.57
C SER A 94 -20.97 9.01 0.82
N GLU A 95 -19.92 9.53 1.43
CA GLU A 95 -18.99 10.49 0.79
C GLU A 95 -17.74 9.76 0.26
N ILE A 96 -16.83 10.50 -0.36
CA ILE A 96 -15.57 9.92 -0.81
C ILE A 96 -14.63 9.79 0.41
N PRO A 97 -14.08 8.59 0.70
CA PRO A 97 -13.16 8.40 1.82
C PRO A 97 -11.80 9.06 1.60
N VAL A 98 -11.12 9.34 2.70
CA VAL A 98 -9.69 9.62 2.73
C VAL A 98 -8.93 8.29 2.77
N TYR A 99 -8.02 8.07 1.83
CA TYR A 99 -7.19 6.86 1.73
C TYR A 99 -5.79 7.05 2.34
N ASP A 100 -5.26 8.27 2.32
CA ASP A 100 -3.90 8.53 2.79
C ASP A 100 -3.75 9.94 3.34
N ILE A 101 -2.79 10.10 4.26
CA ILE A 101 -2.38 11.37 4.84
C ILE A 101 -0.86 11.42 4.83
N VAL A 102 -0.32 12.52 4.31
CA VAL A 102 1.12 12.82 4.25
C VAL A 102 1.38 14.11 5.01
N ILE A 103 2.41 14.13 5.84
CA ILE A 103 2.90 15.32 6.52
C ILE A 103 4.24 15.72 5.90
N GLN A 104 4.37 16.98 5.47
CA GLN A 104 5.64 17.54 5.03
C GLN A 104 6.19 18.51 6.07
N SER A 105 7.49 18.41 6.31
CA SER A 105 8.29 19.34 7.12
C SER A 105 9.27 20.07 6.22
N THR A 106 9.20 21.39 6.16
CA THR A 106 10.06 22.20 5.29
C THR A 106 10.59 23.43 6.00
N GLY A 107 11.91 23.59 6.08
CA GLY A 107 12.56 24.78 6.68
C GLY A 107 12.55 26.06 5.84
N GLY A 108 11.45 26.39 5.15
CA GLY A 108 11.24 27.71 4.51
C GLY A 108 11.23 27.79 2.98
N SER A 109 11.27 26.68 2.24
CA SER A 109 11.18 26.68 0.76
C SER A 109 9.75 26.48 0.24
N SER A 110 9.50 26.86 -1.02
CA SER A 110 8.22 26.59 -1.70
C SER A 110 7.82 25.12 -1.58
N GLN A 111 6.59 24.88 -1.17
CA GLN A 111 6.08 23.52 -1.00
C GLN A 111 5.52 22.98 -2.30
N GLU A 112 6.23 22.03 -2.89
CA GLU A 112 5.65 21.17 -3.91
C GLU A 112 4.61 20.25 -3.25
N ILE A 113 3.40 20.25 -3.81
CA ILE A 113 2.31 19.42 -3.32
C ILE A 113 2.65 17.95 -3.62
N PRO A 114 2.54 17.03 -2.62
CA PRO A 114 2.75 15.61 -2.85
C PRO A 114 1.91 15.10 -4.03
N GLN A 115 2.54 14.30 -4.88
CA GLN A 115 1.88 13.57 -5.94
C GLN A 115 2.25 12.10 -5.85
N TYR A 116 1.32 11.25 -6.27
CA TYR A 116 1.54 9.82 -6.37
C TYR A 116 0.68 9.25 -7.48
N ASP A 117 1.30 8.50 -8.39
CA ASP A 117 0.64 7.85 -9.52
C ASP A 117 -0.23 8.82 -10.36
N GLY A 118 0.31 10.02 -10.60
CA GLY A 118 -0.39 11.10 -11.31
C GLY A 118 -1.46 11.84 -10.50
N ILE A 119 -1.77 11.41 -9.28
CA ILE A 119 -2.76 12.04 -8.41
C ILE A 119 -2.09 13.03 -7.47
N THR A 120 -2.62 14.26 -7.43
CA THR A 120 -2.15 15.31 -6.52
C THR A 120 -2.91 15.26 -5.20
N TYR A 121 -2.18 15.30 -4.08
CA TYR A 121 -2.80 15.36 -2.76
C TYR A 121 -3.46 16.72 -2.51
N ARG A 122 -4.49 16.73 -1.67
CA ARG A 122 -5.16 17.96 -1.23
C ARG A 122 -4.48 18.51 0.01
N LYS A 123 -4.10 19.79 -0.02
CA LYS A 123 -3.47 20.50 1.11
C LYS A 123 -4.51 20.93 2.15
N LEU A 124 -4.19 20.79 3.43
CA LEU A 124 -4.88 21.50 4.52
C LEU A 124 -4.26 22.88 4.69
N ASN A 125 -5.10 23.92 4.77
CA ASN A 125 -4.71 25.31 4.54
C ASN A 125 -4.03 26.02 5.73
N ILE A 126 -3.55 25.28 6.72
CA ILE A 126 -2.86 25.82 7.90
C ILE A 126 -1.47 25.19 7.97
N ASP A 127 -0.45 26.00 8.29
CA ASP A 127 0.83 25.51 8.79
C ASP A 127 0.62 25.08 10.24
N ILE A 128 0.84 23.80 10.53
CA ILE A 128 0.61 23.23 11.86
C ILE A 128 1.55 23.87 12.90
N ASN A 129 2.69 24.40 12.47
CA ASN A 129 3.71 25.00 13.32
C ASN A 129 3.66 26.55 13.29
N GLU A 130 2.55 27.13 12.83
CA GLU A 130 2.38 28.58 12.72
C GLU A 130 2.68 29.28 14.06
N GLY A 131 3.47 30.36 14.01
CA GLY A 131 3.85 31.14 15.19
C GLY A 131 4.89 30.51 16.11
N ALA A 132 5.29 29.25 15.91
CA ALA A 132 6.21 28.54 16.82
C ALA A 132 7.70 28.70 16.47
N GLY A 133 8.01 29.11 15.24
CA GLY A 133 9.38 29.44 14.82
C GLY A 133 10.26 28.25 14.38
N GLY A 134 9.67 27.09 14.08
CA GLY A 134 10.34 25.89 13.53
C GLY A 134 10.13 25.69 12.03
N ASP A 135 10.16 24.44 11.59
CA ASP A 135 9.85 24.05 10.21
C ASP A 135 8.37 24.35 9.88
N HIS A 136 8.07 24.69 8.63
CA HIS A 136 6.68 24.73 8.15
C HIS A 136 6.16 23.30 8.00
N ILE A 137 5.10 22.98 8.73
CA ILE A 137 4.49 21.65 8.78
C ILE A 137 3.13 21.70 8.09
N HIS A 138 3.00 20.97 6.97
CA HIS A 138 1.75 20.93 6.24
C HIS A 138 1.24 19.50 6.05
N ALA A 139 -0.05 19.34 6.32
CA ALA A 139 -0.77 18.10 6.12
C ALA A 139 -1.46 18.07 4.76
N TYR A 140 -1.39 16.90 4.13
CA TYR A 140 -1.96 16.62 2.83
C TYR A 140 -2.75 15.32 2.90
N TYR A 141 -3.84 15.21 2.16
CA TYR A 141 -4.63 14.00 2.12
C TYR A 141 -5.04 13.60 0.70
N LEU A 142 -5.22 12.30 0.51
CA LEU A 142 -5.68 11.73 -0.75
C LEU A 142 -7.07 11.13 -0.57
N ASN A 143 -8.04 11.61 -1.34
CA ASN A 143 -9.40 11.07 -1.38
C ASN A 143 -9.74 10.47 -2.75
N GLU A 144 -8.72 9.94 -3.43
CA GLU A 144 -8.85 9.28 -4.72
C GLU A 144 -8.07 7.96 -4.66
N LYS A 145 -8.61 6.92 -5.28
CA LYS A 145 -7.93 5.61 -5.35
C LYS A 145 -6.89 5.67 -6.48
N PRO A 146 -5.61 5.41 -6.21
CA PRO A 146 -4.56 5.45 -7.23
C PRO A 146 -4.69 4.31 -8.23
N SER A 147 -5.13 3.13 -7.79
CA SER A 147 -5.19 1.94 -8.61
C SER A 147 -6.59 1.31 -8.62
N PRO A 148 -6.89 0.47 -9.64
CA PRO A 148 -8.06 -0.41 -9.60
C PRO A 148 -8.03 -1.39 -8.41
N PRO A 149 -9.16 -2.05 -8.11
CA PRO A 149 -9.20 -3.13 -7.13
C PRO A 149 -8.22 -4.24 -7.44
N VAL A 150 -7.55 -4.70 -6.38
CA VAL A 150 -6.73 -5.90 -6.42
C VAL A 150 -7.63 -7.07 -6.81
N PRO A 151 -7.31 -7.81 -7.88
CA PRO A 151 -8.02 -9.01 -8.26
C PRO A 151 -8.05 -10.02 -7.11
N ASN A 152 -9.12 -10.83 -7.04
CA ASN A 152 -9.15 -11.93 -6.08
C ASN A 152 -8.30 -13.09 -6.60
N TRP A 153 -7.01 -13.06 -6.25
CA TRP A 153 -6.07 -14.09 -6.68
C TRP A 153 -6.38 -15.49 -6.13
N THR A 154 -7.20 -15.61 -5.07
CA THR A 154 -7.58 -16.92 -4.51
C THR A 154 -8.46 -17.74 -5.44
N THR A 155 -9.11 -17.11 -6.41
CA THR A 155 -9.92 -17.78 -7.44
C THR A 155 -9.13 -18.05 -8.74
N GLY A 156 -7.80 -17.84 -8.72
CA GLY A 156 -6.94 -17.90 -9.90
C GLY A 156 -6.69 -16.52 -10.51
N ILE A 157 -5.87 -16.50 -11.57
CA ILE A 157 -5.59 -15.29 -12.35
C ILE A 157 -6.69 -15.15 -13.42
N PRO A 158 -7.49 -14.07 -13.42
CA PRO A 158 -8.48 -13.84 -14.47
C PRO A 158 -7.78 -13.64 -15.83
N SER A 159 -8.19 -14.39 -16.85
CA SER A 159 -7.49 -14.42 -18.14
C SER A 159 -7.54 -13.08 -18.88
N GLU A 160 -8.56 -12.25 -18.61
CA GLU A 160 -8.69 -10.91 -19.17
C GLU A 160 -7.55 -9.96 -18.77
N LEU A 161 -6.86 -10.24 -17.66
CA LEU A 161 -5.74 -9.42 -17.19
C LEU A 161 -4.51 -9.54 -18.09
N LEU A 162 -4.38 -10.63 -18.85
CA LEU A 162 -3.29 -10.80 -19.83
C LEU A 162 -3.37 -9.79 -20.99
N ASN A 163 -4.52 -9.14 -21.18
CA ASN A 163 -4.64 -8.04 -22.14
C ASN A 163 -3.94 -6.76 -21.68
N ASN A 164 -3.72 -6.60 -20.36
CA ASN A 164 -3.09 -5.43 -19.76
C ASN A 164 -2.19 -5.83 -18.57
N PRO A 165 -1.12 -6.62 -18.79
CA PRO A 165 -0.27 -7.13 -17.71
C PRO A 165 0.50 -6.01 -16.99
N GLU A 166 0.55 -4.81 -17.58
CA GLU A 166 1.23 -3.66 -17.01
C GLU A 166 0.49 -3.00 -15.84
N ILE A 167 -0.79 -3.33 -15.62
CA ILE A 167 -1.58 -2.75 -14.52
C ILE A 167 -1.02 -3.19 -13.18
N GLU A 168 -0.83 -2.21 -12.30
CA GLU A 168 -0.37 -2.41 -10.92
C GLU A 168 -1.51 -2.14 -9.95
N TYR A 169 -1.61 -2.99 -8.94
CA TYR A 169 -2.67 -2.97 -7.95
C TYR A 169 -2.09 -2.59 -6.60
N GLU A 170 -2.40 -1.39 -6.12
CA GLU A 170 -1.93 -0.93 -4.81
C GLU A 170 -2.59 -1.73 -3.70
N ILE A 171 -1.75 -2.30 -2.84
CA ILE A 171 -2.17 -3.04 -1.66
C ILE A 171 -2.24 -2.11 -0.46
N SER A 172 -1.19 -1.32 -0.23
CA SER A 172 -1.10 -0.36 0.87
C SER A 172 0.06 0.62 0.63
N ARG A 173 0.05 1.74 1.37
CA ARG A 173 1.14 2.72 1.39
C ARG A 173 1.30 3.36 2.75
N ILE A 174 2.50 3.82 3.10
CA ILE A 174 2.76 4.53 4.35
C ILE A 174 3.95 5.48 4.19
N GLN A 175 3.87 6.66 4.81
CA GLN A 175 5.02 7.54 4.93
C GLN A 175 6.06 6.95 5.89
N LEU A 176 7.32 6.80 5.44
CA LEU A 176 8.41 6.26 6.26
C LEU A 176 9.30 7.35 6.88
N GLY A 177 9.21 8.58 6.38
CA GLY A 177 9.98 9.72 6.88
C GLY A 177 9.61 11.00 6.15
N LYS A 178 10.36 12.08 6.39
CA LYS A 178 10.08 13.41 5.84
C LYS A 178 10.00 13.47 4.31
N ARG A 179 10.69 12.56 3.60
CA ARG A 179 10.85 12.59 2.13
C ARG A 179 10.52 11.29 1.41
N THR A 180 9.98 10.29 2.11
CA THR A 180 9.83 8.94 1.54
C THR A 180 8.55 8.27 1.99
N MET A 181 7.94 7.56 1.05
CA MET A 181 6.78 6.70 1.23
C MET A 181 7.16 5.27 0.83
N LEU A 182 6.68 4.28 1.57
CA LEU A 182 6.70 2.88 1.16
C LEU A 182 5.34 2.53 0.55
N VAL A 183 5.37 1.85 -0.59
CA VAL A 183 4.18 1.39 -1.29
C VAL A 183 4.34 -0.11 -1.55
N ARG A 184 3.29 -0.88 -1.24
CA ARG A 184 3.16 -2.28 -1.64
C ARG A 184 2.15 -2.40 -2.76
N LEU A 185 2.54 -3.08 -3.83
CA LEU A 185 1.74 -3.31 -5.03
C LEU A 185 1.75 -4.79 -5.38
N GLN A 186 0.80 -5.20 -6.20
CA GLN A 186 0.80 -6.47 -6.92
C GLN A 186 0.67 -6.23 -8.42
N LYS A 187 1.23 -7.14 -9.21
CA LYS A 187 1.17 -7.07 -10.68
C LYS A 187 1.17 -8.47 -11.28
N LEU A 188 0.46 -8.63 -12.40
CA LEU A 188 0.61 -9.81 -13.25
C LEU A 188 1.91 -9.72 -14.04
N GLN A 189 2.79 -10.70 -13.92
CA GLN A 189 4.00 -10.82 -14.70
C GLN A 189 3.86 -11.98 -15.69
N ILE A 190 3.96 -11.68 -16.98
CA ILE A 190 4.16 -12.71 -18.00
C ILE A 190 5.62 -13.15 -17.92
N VAL A 191 5.84 -14.38 -17.47
CA VAL A 191 7.18 -14.98 -17.29
C VAL A 191 7.69 -15.51 -18.61
N GLU A 192 6.80 -16.17 -19.37
CA GLU A 192 7.11 -16.72 -20.68
C GLU A 192 5.90 -16.58 -21.60
N GLN A 193 6.15 -16.29 -22.87
CA GLN A 193 5.11 -16.21 -23.90
C GLN A 193 5.64 -16.75 -25.23
N ARG A 194 4.85 -17.56 -25.92
CA ARG A 194 5.22 -18.15 -27.22
C ARG A 194 4.00 -18.34 -28.12
N THR A 195 4.16 -18.03 -29.41
CA THR A 195 3.19 -18.42 -30.44
C THR A 195 3.46 -19.84 -30.91
N ILE A 196 2.41 -20.65 -30.93
CA ILE A 196 2.39 -22.04 -31.40
C ILE A 196 1.62 -22.05 -32.72
N GLY A 197 2.28 -22.49 -33.79
CA GLY A 197 1.66 -22.56 -35.11
C GLY A 197 0.55 -23.61 -35.20
N ALA A 198 -0.38 -23.41 -36.12
CA ALA A 198 -1.44 -24.38 -36.40
C ALA A 198 -0.88 -25.78 -36.70
N GLY A 199 -1.51 -26.81 -36.13
CA GLY A 199 -1.12 -28.21 -36.31
C GLY A 199 0.14 -28.64 -35.56
N ILE A 200 0.75 -27.76 -34.76
CA ILE A 200 1.97 -28.05 -34.00
C ILE A 200 1.61 -28.56 -32.60
N GLU A 201 2.11 -29.74 -32.26
CA GLU A 201 2.17 -30.24 -30.89
C GLU A 201 3.20 -29.42 -30.10
N PHE A 202 2.86 -29.07 -28.86
CA PHE A 202 3.74 -28.29 -28.00
C PHE A 202 3.84 -28.91 -26.62
N ASP A 203 5.06 -29.30 -26.26
CA ASP A 203 5.44 -29.70 -24.91
C ASP A 203 6.03 -28.51 -24.18
N TYR A 204 5.53 -28.25 -22.97
CA TYR A 204 6.09 -27.27 -22.07
C TYR A 204 6.61 -27.94 -20.80
N THR A 205 7.80 -27.56 -20.36
CA THR A 205 8.30 -27.95 -19.04
C THR A 205 8.31 -26.71 -18.16
N GLN A 206 7.36 -26.66 -17.23
CA GLN A 206 7.28 -25.60 -16.24
C GLN A 206 8.26 -25.87 -15.12
N THR A 207 9.06 -24.88 -14.77
CA THR A 207 9.77 -24.85 -13.49
C THR A 207 8.82 -24.23 -12.47
N LYS A 208 8.08 -25.05 -11.73
CA LYS A 208 7.19 -24.58 -10.67
C LYS A 208 7.98 -24.37 -9.40
N ILE A 209 7.95 -23.15 -8.88
CA ILE A 209 8.38 -22.87 -7.51
C ILE A 209 7.22 -23.32 -6.62
N THR A 210 7.34 -24.52 -6.05
CA THR A 210 6.44 -24.97 -4.99
C THR A 210 7.02 -24.54 -3.65
N GLY A 211 6.17 -24.27 -2.68
CA GLY A 211 6.64 -24.01 -1.34
C GLY A 211 5.57 -24.29 -0.31
N THR A 212 6.01 -24.64 0.90
CA THR A 212 5.13 -24.60 2.06
C THR A 212 5.01 -23.15 2.46
N THR A 213 3.82 -22.59 2.23
CA THR A 213 3.38 -21.36 2.89
C THR A 213 3.14 -21.71 4.36
N GLU A 214 4.05 -21.33 5.25
CA GLU A 214 3.69 -21.27 6.67
C GLU A 214 2.98 -19.95 6.91
N THR A 215 1.67 -20.04 7.15
CA THR A 215 0.86 -18.91 7.59
C THR A 215 1.04 -18.70 9.09
N GLU A 216 2.03 -17.91 9.50
CA GLU A 216 2.08 -17.44 10.88
C GLU A 216 1.03 -16.35 11.09
N THR A 217 0.12 -16.56 12.04
CA THR A 217 -0.74 -15.50 12.56
C THR A 217 -0.06 -14.90 13.79
N LYS A 218 0.39 -13.65 13.70
CA LYS A 218 0.95 -12.95 14.86
C LYS A 218 0.21 -11.64 15.11
N THR A 219 -0.04 -11.39 16.40
CA THR A 219 -0.55 -10.12 16.92
C THR A 219 0.66 -9.32 17.38
N PHE A 220 0.84 -8.11 16.85
CA PHE A 220 2.03 -7.29 17.12
C PHE A 220 1.66 -5.97 17.79
N SER A 221 2.48 -5.61 18.77
CA SER A 221 2.62 -4.26 19.31
C SER A 221 4.00 -3.74 18.93
N THR A 222 4.03 -2.81 17.97
CA THR A 222 5.06 -1.77 17.75
C THR A 222 6.50 -2.11 17.35
N GLU A 223 7.10 -1.08 16.74
CA GLU A 223 8.44 -0.84 16.18
C GLU A 223 9.19 -1.95 15.42
N VAL A 224 9.44 -1.66 14.14
CA VAL A 224 10.68 -2.10 13.50
C VAL A 224 11.39 -0.87 12.95
N GLY A 225 12.58 -0.58 13.47
CA GLY A 225 13.50 0.34 12.81
C GLY A 225 13.94 -0.26 11.47
N ILE A 226 13.43 0.25 10.35
CA ILE A 226 14.16 0.06 9.10
C ILE A 226 15.21 1.15 9.16
N SER A 227 16.46 0.77 9.43
CA SER A 227 17.56 1.70 9.18
C SER A 227 17.38 2.19 7.75
N ALA A 228 17.42 3.50 7.52
CA ALA A 228 17.34 4.11 6.20
C ALA A 228 18.53 3.73 5.28
N GLY A 229 19.18 2.58 5.50
CA GLY A 229 19.92 1.88 4.47
C GLY A 229 18.92 1.44 3.41
N PHE A 230 18.92 2.12 2.27
CA PHE A 230 18.03 1.99 1.11
C PHE A 230 18.02 0.60 0.43
N SER A 231 18.23 -0.50 1.15
CA SER A 231 18.30 -1.86 0.63
C SER A 231 17.34 -2.77 1.38
N PHE A 232 16.29 -3.22 0.70
CA PHE A 232 15.52 -4.39 1.12
C PHE A 232 16.15 -5.60 0.47
N SER A 233 16.67 -6.54 1.28
CA SER A 233 17.20 -7.79 0.74
C SER A 233 16.11 -8.85 0.56
N LYS A 234 14.99 -8.76 1.31
CA LYS A 234 13.85 -9.71 1.29
C LYS A 234 12.55 -9.04 1.75
N PHE A 235 11.41 -9.58 1.32
CA PHE A 235 10.12 -9.36 2.00
C PHE A 235 10.17 -10.03 3.38
N ASN A 236 9.89 -9.29 4.45
CA ASN A 236 9.90 -9.84 5.81
C ASN A 236 8.67 -9.37 6.61
N SER A 237 8.45 -9.99 7.78
CA SER A 237 7.33 -9.69 8.67
C SER A 237 7.30 -8.23 9.13
N GLU A 238 8.46 -7.60 9.23
CA GLU A 238 8.62 -6.20 9.65
C GLU A 238 8.00 -5.19 8.68
N ILE A 239 8.08 -5.46 7.37
CA ILE A 239 7.49 -4.60 6.33
C ILE A 239 5.97 -4.62 6.38
N ASN A 240 5.39 -5.81 6.59
CA ASN A 240 3.95 -5.97 6.75
C ASN A 240 3.44 -5.33 8.06
N ILE A 241 4.20 -5.42 9.15
CA ILE A 241 3.90 -4.70 10.41
C ILE A 241 3.81 -3.19 10.16
N LYS A 242 4.69 -2.62 9.33
CA LYS A 242 4.66 -1.19 9.00
C LYS A 242 3.53 -0.77 8.07
N LEU A 243 2.97 -1.66 7.27
CA LEU A 243 1.88 -1.34 6.34
C LEU A 243 0.50 -1.32 7.01
N GLY A 244 0.43 -1.55 8.33
CA GLY A 244 -0.76 -1.33 9.15
C GLY A 244 -1.87 -2.33 8.90
N TYR A 245 -1.52 -3.56 8.52
CA TYR A 245 -2.48 -4.64 8.55
C TYR A 245 -2.99 -4.82 9.98
N SER A 246 -4.30 -5.00 10.11
CA SER A 246 -4.99 -5.13 11.39
C SER A 246 -4.42 -6.27 12.24
N THR A 247 -4.90 -6.37 13.48
CA THR A 247 -4.46 -7.18 14.64
C THR A 247 -4.18 -8.67 14.40
N THR A 248 -4.37 -9.16 13.18
CA THR A 248 -4.15 -10.53 12.71
C THR A 248 -3.63 -10.46 11.27
N SER A 249 -2.33 -10.64 11.06
CA SER A 249 -1.78 -10.82 9.71
C SER A 249 -1.18 -12.20 9.57
N SER A 250 -1.57 -12.87 8.47
CA SER A 250 -0.96 -14.08 7.94
C SER A 250 0.27 -13.70 7.13
N TYR A 251 1.45 -14.13 7.57
CA TYR A 251 2.68 -14.00 6.79
C TYR A 251 2.93 -15.33 6.10
N GLU A 252 3.32 -15.31 4.84
CA GLU A 252 3.76 -16.51 4.13
C GLU A 252 5.28 -16.49 4.08
N THR A 253 5.94 -17.33 4.87
CA THR A 253 7.34 -17.69 4.59
C THR A 253 7.33 -18.90 3.66
N MET A 254 7.99 -18.80 2.51
CA MET A 254 8.14 -19.91 1.57
C MET A 254 9.53 -20.55 1.73
N GLU A 255 9.56 -21.85 2.03
CA GLU A 255 10.64 -22.71 1.56
C GLU A 255 10.38 -23.04 0.09
N GLN A 256 11.33 -22.73 -0.79
CA GLN A 256 11.17 -22.94 -2.23
C GLN A 256 11.73 -24.31 -2.63
N PHE A 257 10.86 -25.13 -3.22
CA PHE A 257 11.22 -26.34 -3.95
C PHE A 257 11.01 -26.08 -5.44
N ILE A 258 12.00 -26.44 -6.23
CA ILE A 258 11.89 -26.39 -7.68
C ILE A 258 11.38 -27.76 -8.13
N THR A 259 10.20 -27.78 -8.73
CA THR A 259 9.62 -28.98 -9.36
C THR A 259 9.41 -28.73 -10.84
N GLU A 260 9.76 -29.71 -11.67
CA GLU A 260 9.48 -29.66 -13.10
C GLU A 260 8.15 -30.36 -13.41
N GLU A 261 7.23 -29.65 -14.06
CA GLU A 261 5.96 -30.20 -14.53
C GLU A 261 5.93 -30.15 -16.06
N LYS A 262 5.61 -31.28 -16.70
CA LYS A 262 5.46 -31.33 -18.16
C LYS A 262 3.99 -31.20 -18.53
N LEU A 263 3.70 -30.24 -19.39
CA LEU A 263 2.38 -29.97 -19.92
C LEU A 263 2.39 -30.24 -21.42
N TYR A 264 1.34 -30.92 -21.88
CA TYR A 264 1.15 -31.28 -23.27
C TYR A 264 -0.06 -30.53 -23.82
N PHE A 265 0.10 -29.89 -24.98
CA PHE A 265 -1.00 -29.19 -25.63
C PHE A 265 -1.29 -29.78 -27.01
N ASP A 266 -2.49 -30.33 -27.18
CA ASP A 266 -2.96 -30.90 -28.44
C ASP A 266 -2.90 -29.90 -29.60
N PRO A 267 -2.55 -30.34 -30.82
CA PRO A 267 -2.51 -29.47 -31.99
C PRO A 267 -3.91 -28.97 -32.32
N VAL A 268 -4.02 -27.70 -32.73
CA VAL A 268 -5.28 -27.07 -33.14
C VAL A 268 -5.17 -26.48 -34.55
N GLY A 269 -6.31 -26.25 -35.20
CA GLY A 269 -6.38 -25.77 -36.59
C GLY A 269 -6.04 -24.28 -36.80
N TYR A 270 -5.55 -23.59 -35.79
CA TYR A 270 -5.24 -22.17 -35.79
C TYR A 270 -3.96 -21.88 -34.99
N ASP A 271 -3.32 -20.75 -35.26
CA ASP A 271 -2.19 -20.29 -34.45
C ASP A 271 -2.71 -19.85 -33.08
N ARG A 272 -2.09 -20.32 -32.00
CA ARG A 272 -2.43 -19.92 -30.62
C ARG A 272 -1.22 -19.41 -29.87
N THR A 273 -1.43 -18.49 -28.95
CA THR A 273 -0.38 -17.99 -28.07
C THR A 273 -0.50 -18.65 -26.71
N TYR A 274 0.62 -19.13 -26.21
CA TYR A 274 0.83 -19.63 -24.87
C TYR A 274 1.44 -18.55 -23.99
N ALA A 275 0.99 -18.45 -22.75
CA ALA A 275 1.63 -17.64 -21.71
C ALA A 275 1.69 -18.40 -20.38
N PHE A 276 2.85 -18.34 -19.74
CA PHE A 276 3.02 -18.61 -18.32
C PHE A 276 3.08 -17.29 -17.57
N CYS A 277 2.26 -17.16 -16.52
CA CYS A 277 2.16 -15.94 -15.74
C CYS A 277 2.26 -16.21 -14.25
N ASP A 278 2.91 -15.29 -13.54
CA ASP A 278 2.97 -15.25 -12.08
C ASP A 278 2.40 -13.92 -11.59
N VAL A 279 1.84 -13.89 -10.38
CA VAL A 279 1.60 -12.64 -9.67
C VAL A 279 2.85 -12.31 -8.87
N VAL A 280 3.34 -11.09 -9.00
CA VAL A 280 4.48 -10.58 -8.21
C VAL A 280 4.03 -9.53 -7.22
N ASP A 281 4.57 -9.63 -6.01
CA ASP A 281 4.53 -8.57 -5.00
C ASP A 281 5.67 -7.58 -5.28
N ILE A 282 5.37 -6.29 -5.21
CA ILE A 282 6.33 -5.21 -5.43
C ILE A 282 6.32 -4.28 -4.22
N LEU A 283 7.50 -3.99 -3.68
CA LEU A 283 7.70 -2.94 -2.69
C LEU A 283 8.49 -1.80 -3.32
N ARG A 284 7.96 -0.58 -3.20
CA ARG A 284 8.60 0.63 -3.69
C ARG A 284 8.83 1.63 -2.59
N ILE A 285 10.02 2.22 -2.58
CA ILE A 285 10.24 3.50 -1.91
C ILE A 285 10.01 4.59 -2.95
N VAL A 286 9.14 5.53 -2.62
CA VAL A 286 8.76 6.65 -3.46
C VAL A 286 9.14 7.95 -2.76
N SER A 287 9.65 8.93 -3.51
CA SER A 287 10.01 10.25 -2.97
C SER A 287 8.78 11.10 -2.72
N ILE A 288 8.79 11.87 -1.63
CA ILE A 288 7.85 12.96 -1.37
C ILE A 288 8.62 14.28 -1.58
N PRO A 289 8.06 15.27 -2.28
CA PRO A 289 6.72 15.31 -2.91
C PRO A 289 6.57 14.66 -4.30
N GLN A 290 7.67 14.39 -5.02
CA GLN A 290 7.59 14.21 -6.47
C GLN A 290 6.95 12.89 -6.94
N GLY A 291 6.79 11.91 -6.06
CA GLY A 291 6.25 10.60 -6.44
C GLY A 291 7.22 9.73 -7.25
N HIS A 292 8.52 10.07 -7.30
CA HIS A 292 9.50 9.27 -8.04
C HIS A 292 9.85 7.98 -7.30
N VAL A 293 9.94 6.86 -8.04
CA VAL A 293 10.44 5.60 -7.48
C VAL A 293 11.94 5.72 -7.21
N LEU A 294 12.33 5.60 -5.94
CA LEU A 294 13.72 5.65 -5.49
C LEU A 294 14.34 4.26 -5.40
N ASN A 295 13.55 3.26 -5.02
CA ASN A 295 13.96 1.87 -4.99
C ASN A 295 12.75 0.95 -5.21
N GLU A 296 13.00 -0.22 -5.76
CA GLU A 296 12.00 -1.26 -6.02
C GLU A 296 12.57 -2.64 -5.68
N LEU A 297 11.78 -3.44 -4.96
CA LEU A 297 12.02 -4.86 -4.74
C LEU A 297 10.82 -5.64 -5.28
N LYS A 298 11.08 -6.71 -6.03
CA LYS A 298 10.05 -7.65 -6.48
C LYS A 298 10.24 -8.99 -5.80
N SER A 299 9.14 -9.63 -5.45
CA SER A 299 9.11 -11.01 -5.00
C SER A 299 8.02 -11.76 -5.74
N PRO A 300 8.32 -12.95 -6.31
CA PRO A 300 7.26 -13.82 -6.81
C PRO A 300 6.35 -14.25 -5.65
N THR A 301 5.08 -14.46 -5.97
CA THR A 301 4.11 -15.10 -5.07
C THR A 301 3.92 -16.56 -5.48
N SER A 302 3.14 -17.32 -4.71
CA SER A 302 2.73 -18.69 -5.07
C SER A 302 1.63 -18.74 -6.14
N ILE A 303 1.09 -17.59 -6.56
CA ILE A 303 0.00 -17.50 -7.53
C ILE A 303 0.59 -17.47 -8.93
N SER A 304 0.27 -18.50 -9.72
CA SER A 304 0.74 -18.69 -11.08
C SER A 304 -0.35 -19.32 -11.95
N GLY A 305 -0.27 -19.15 -13.27
CA GLY A 305 -1.25 -19.71 -14.20
C GLY A 305 -0.71 -19.85 -15.62
N ILE A 306 -1.39 -20.71 -16.39
CA ILE A 306 -1.07 -20.97 -17.79
C ILE A 306 -2.29 -20.68 -18.65
N PHE A 307 -2.04 -19.96 -19.75
CA PHE A 307 -3.08 -19.42 -20.61
C PHE A 307 -2.78 -19.74 -22.07
N LEU A 308 -3.85 -20.02 -22.82
CA LEU A 308 -3.82 -20.19 -24.27
C LEU A 308 -4.84 -19.26 -24.92
N THR A 309 -4.51 -18.70 -26.07
CA THR A 309 -5.51 -17.99 -26.87
C THR A 309 -6.39 -18.96 -27.66
N ASN A 310 -7.67 -18.63 -27.82
CA ASN A 310 -8.57 -19.31 -28.75
C ASN A 310 -8.34 -18.86 -30.21
N GLU A 311 -9.18 -19.34 -31.15
CA GLU A 311 -9.12 -19.00 -32.58
C GLU A 311 -9.38 -17.51 -32.89
N HIS A 312 -9.94 -16.77 -31.93
CA HIS A 312 -10.16 -15.33 -32.01
C HIS A 312 -9.04 -14.52 -31.35
N GLY A 313 -8.01 -15.18 -30.80
CA GLY A 313 -6.92 -14.51 -30.08
C GLY A 313 -7.27 -14.14 -28.63
N GLU A 314 -8.39 -14.62 -28.10
CA GLU A 314 -8.83 -14.31 -26.73
C GLU A 314 -8.21 -15.30 -25.73
N TRP A 315 -7.70 -14.79 -24.61
CA TRP A 315 -7.10 -15.60 -23.56
C TRP A 315 -8.12 -16.45 -22.82
N GLY A 316 -7.88 -17.76 -22.79
CA GLY A 316 -8.57 -18.72 -21.94
C GLY A 316 -7.60 -19.41 -20.97
N GLU A 317 -8.09 -19.74 -19.79
CA GLU A 317 -7.36 -20.56 -18.82
C GLU A 317 -7.31 -22.02 -19.31
N THR A 318 -6.14 -22.62 -19.30
CA THR A 318 -6.03 -24.08 -19.50
C THR A 318 -6.33 -24.73 -18.16
N GLN A 319 -7.45 -25.44 -18.01
CA GLN A 319 -7.83 -26.06 -16.74
C GLN A 319 -6.65 -26.82 -16.09
N ASN A 320 -6.10 -26.22 -15.04
CA ASN A 320 -5.44 -26.92 -13.96
C ASN A 320 -5.88 -26.21 -12.69
N GLN A 321 -6.93 -26.76 -12.07
CA GLN A 321 -7.37 -26.34 -10.75
C GLN A 321 -6.19 -26.43 -9.78
N LEU A 322 -5.60 -25.30 -9.42
CA LEU A 322 -4.88 -25.16 -8.16
C LEU A 322 -5.93 -25.18 -7.04
N GLY A 323 -6.33 -26.39 -6.61
CA GLY A 323 -7.25 -26.55 -5.49
C GLY A 323 -8.07 -27.84 -5.46
N SER A 324 -7.45 -29.02 -5.44
CA SER A 324 -8.05 -30.16 -4.72
C SER A 324 -6.97 -31.12 -4.23
N VAL A 325 -6.68 -31.03 -2.94
CA VAL A 325 -6.09 -32.14 -2.19
C VAL A 325 -7.12 -33.26 -2.17
N LEU A 326 -6.94 -34.29 -2.99
CA LEU A 326 -7.57 -35.58 -2.79
C LEU A 326 -6.93 -36.22 -1.56
N GLN A 327 -7.61 -36.15 -0.42
CA GLN A 327 -7.38 -37.09 0.67
C GLN A 327 -7.97 -38.45 0.28
N THR A 328 -7.14 -39.49 0.31
CA THR A 328 -7.55 -40.88 0.52
C THR A 328 -7.93 -41.09 1.99
#